data_AF-A0A848DNX1-F1
#
_entry.id   AF-A0A848DNX1-F1
#
_cell.length_a   1.000
_cell.length_b   1.000
_cell.length_c   1.000
_cell.angle_alpha   90.00
_cell.angle_beta   90.00
_cell.angle_gamma   90.00
#
_symmetry.space_group_name_H-M   'P 1'
#
loop_
_entity.id
_entity.type
_entity.pdbx_description
1 polymer ?
#
loop_
_entity_poly.entity_id
_entity_poly.type
_entity_poly.pdbx_seq_one_letter_code
_entity_poly.pdbx_strand_id
1 'polypeptide(L)'
;MTRAAVYLPDRRSRSEGRSGPGRLEEIELDVLEVGSAHVVLPEATVRDERGGALFTGDGLGRGLVFDPSAGGGPMADAAADRAARAFGVVNAAFHTQRALRYVSGLLGHPLPRLLVRIGMHEQTRRWGGGHYRLPGQGVGADPDATSPAGEVHLGGGAGFVATSGTDRHFRAPAHNPAIVCHEVGHHVCRHTADFRLNRLRPPGQQTNKKRAVDEGTSDVITAILLDTADIYGWHRHRIPEYDRRRRKLDPRWTMAHFQGGRHGDPHADGTVWASACWSARQRVTATGADPTRFDTLLLLGLELFGRDNPAGLTGDALRERRHFSRLLAAMVEADPAMAPHVLAAMAEHGIHLGVSNNDLSRAARMGGSRLAADA
;
A
#
# COMPACT_ATOMS: atom_id res chain seq x y z
N MET A 1 15.98 -14.57 -17.04
CA MET A 1 15.66 -13.67 -15.91
C MET A 1 16.85 -12.75 -15.68
N THR A 2 16.62 -11.56 -15.11
CA THR A 2 17.64 -10.53 -14.90
C THR A 2 17.90 -10.36 -13.41
N ARG A 3 19.15 -10.55 -12.97
CA ARG A 3 19.56 -10.30 -11.56
C ARG A 3 19.34 -8.85 -11.17
N ALA A 4 18.82 -8.60 -9.97
CA ALA A 4 18.53 -7.28 -9.45
C ALA A 4 18.80 -7.20 -7.94
N ALA A 5 19.39 -6.10 -7.46
CA ALA A 5 19.52 -5.86 -6.02
C ALA A 5 18.31 -5.07 -5.49
N VAL A 6 17.69 -5.55 -4.42
CA VAL A 6 16.45 -4.98 -3.86
C VAL A 6 16.45 -5.04 -2.33
N TYR A 7 15.62 -4.20 -1.70
CA TYR A 7 15.35 -4.33 -0.27
C TYR A 7 14.22 -5.32 -0.02
N LEU A 8 14.51 -6.36 0.76
CA LEU A 8 13.50 -7.25 1.32
C LEU A 8 13.20 -6.91 2.79
N PRO A 9 11.97 -7.17 3.26
CA PRO A 9 11.64 -7.07 4.68
C PRO A 9 12.53 -8.01 5.50
N ASP A 10 13.00 -7.52 6.64
CA ASP A 10 13.75 -8.35 7.57
C ASP A 10 12.79 -9.28 8.34
N ARG A 11 12.89 -10.59 8.08
CA ARG A 11 12.00 -11.61 8.67
C ARG A 11 12.37 -11.97 10.12
N ARG A 12 13.47 -11.45 10.69
CA ARG A 12 13.89 -11.76 12.06
C ARG A 12 13.40 -10.71 13.07
N SER A 13 12.92 -11.22 14.21
CA SER A 13 12.06 -10.51 15.17
C SER A 13 12.80 -9.50 16.07
N ARG A 14 12.22 -8.29 16.16
CA ARG A 14 11.93 -7.47 17.35
C ARG A 14 12.99 -7.11 18.42
N SER A 15 14.24 -7.58 18.41
CA SER A 15 15.11 -7.35 19.60
C SER A 15 16.43 -6.62 19.39
N GLU A 16 16.87 -6.34 18.15
CA GLU A 16 18.11 -5.59 17.92
C GLU A 16 17.81 -4.29 17.18
N GLY A 17 18.37 -3.19 17.69
CA GLY A 17 18.19 -1.85 17.13
C GLY A 17 18.49 -1.83 15.63
N ARG A 18 17.42 -1.75 14.83
CA ARG A 18 17.47 -1.80 13.36
C ARG A 18 18.38 -0.70 12.81
N SER A 19 19.32 -1.06 11.94
CA SER A 19 20.28 -0.12 11.34
C SER A 19 19.87 0.42 9.96
N GLY A 20 18.79 -0.03 9.31
CA GLY A 20 18.50 0.37 7.94
C GLY A 20 17.13 0.00 7.34
N PRO A 21 16.93 0.33 6.05
CA PRO A 21 15.65 0.22 5.33
C PRO A 21 15.17 -1.22 5.02
N GLY A 22 16.03 -2.22 5.19
CA GLY A 22 15.73 -3.63 4.93
C GLY A 22 17.01 -4.43 4.69
N ARG A 23 16.87 -5.71 4.34
CA ARG A 23 18.00 -6.54 3.90
C ARG A 23 18.18 -6.36 2.39
N LEU A 24 19.40 -6.04 1.97
CA LEU A 24 19.73 -5.98 0.55
C LEU A 24 19.98 -7.40 0.04
N GLU A 25 19.23 -7.83 -0.97
CA GLU A 25 19.38 -9.15 -1.59
C GLU A 25 19.37 -9.04 -3.09
N GLU A 26 20.08 -9.97 -3.73
CA GLU A 26 19.99 -10.17 -5.17
C GLU A 26 18.89 -11.18 -5.48
N ILE A 27 17.97 -10.78 -6.35
CA ILE A 27 16.82 -11.57 -6.79
C ILE A 27 16.76 -11.60 -8.31
N GLU A 28 15.99 -12.54 -8.85
CA GLU A 28 15.67 -12.57 -10.28
C GLU A 28 14.42 -11.74 -10.57
N LEU A 29 14.53 -10.87 -11.57
CA LEU A 29 13.44 -10.03 -12.06
C LEU A 29 13.11 -10.40 -13.51
N ASP A 30 11.81 -10.55 -13.81
CA ASP A 30 11.36 -10.79 -15.17
C ASP A 30 11.20 -9.47 -15.90
N VAL A 31 12.23 -9.12 -16.66
CA VAL A 31 12.34 -7.87 -17.40
C VAL A 31 12.11 -8.14 -18.89
N LEU A 32 11.26 -7.32 -19.51
CA LEU A 32 11.02 -7.31 -20.95
C LEU A 32 11.92 -6.31 -21.67
N GLU A 33 12.22 -5.17 -21.04
CA GLU A 33 13.07 -4.13 -21.61
C GLU A 33 13.69 -3.28 -20.49
N VAL A 34 14.93 -2.85 -20.70
CA VAL A 34 15.60 -1.83 -19.90
C VAL A 34 15.93 -0.66 -20.82
N GLY A 35 15.32 0.49 -20.57
CA GLY A 35 15.65 1.75 -21.25
C GLY A 35 16.70 2.55 -20.50
N SER A 36 16.93 3.80 -20.87
CA SER A 36 17.92 4.66 -20.22
C SER A 36 17.54 5.06 -18.79
N ALA A 37 16.25 5.10 -18.46
CA ALA A 37 15.73 5.49 -17.15
C ALA A 37 14.46 4.73 -16.74
N HIS A 38 14.19 3.58 -17.38
CA HIS A 38 13.01 2.78 -17.10
C HIS A 38 13.25 1.29 -17.21
N VAL A 39 12.40 0.52 -16.54
CA VAL A 39 12.33 -0.94 -16.60
C VAL A 39 10.91 -1.34 -16.96
N VAL A 40 10.77 -2.18 -18.00
CA VAL A 40 9.52 -2.73 -18.50
C VAL A 40 9.42 -4.18 -18.02
N LEU A 41 8.36 -4.47 -17.28
CA LEU A 41 7.98 -5.79 -16.77
C LEU A 41 6.68 -6.24 -17.47
N PRO A 42 6.33 -7.53 -17.45
CA PRO A 42 5.02 -7.99 -17.92
C PRO A 42 3.86 -7.25 -17.23
N GLU A 43 3.97 -7.01 -15.93
CA GLU A 43 2.90 -6.44 -15.10
C GLU A 43 2.97 -4.91 -14.96
N ALA A 44 4.12 -4.29 -15.27
CA ALA A 44 4.32 -2.87 -15.01
C ALA A 44 5.38 -2.20 -15.90
N THR A 45 5.39 -0.87 -15.92
CA THR A 45 6.54 -0.07 -16.33
C THR A 45 6.94 0.80 -15.16
N VAL A 46 8.22 0.82 -14.80
CA VAL A 46 8.75 1.72 -13.76
C VAL A 46 9.75 2.67 -14.39
N ARG A 47 9.52 3.97 -14.25
CA ARG A 47 10.34 5.02 -14.87
C ARG A 47 10.75 6.08 -13.86
N ASP A 48 11.97 6.57 -14.00
CA ASP A 48 12.42 7.80 -13.33
C ASP A 48 12.17 9.02 -14.24
N GLU A 49 11.44 10.00 -13.70
CA GLU A 49 10.99 11.19 -14.44
C GLU A 49 11.96 12.36 -14.32
N ARG A 50 13.00 12.24 -13.49
CA ARG A 50 14.04 13.29 -13.32
C ARG A 50 15.07 13.28 -14.45
N GLY A 51 14.98 12.31 -15.36
CA GLY A 51 15.78 12.24 -16.60
C GLY A 51 17.23 11.79 -16.42
N GLY A 52 17.99 11.80 -17.52
CA GLY A 52 19.37 11.30 -17.58
C GLY A 52 19.47 9.78 -17.82
N ALA A 53 20.66 9.31 -18.20
CA ALA A 53 20.93 7.88 -18.35
C ALA A 53 21.30 7.27 -17.00
N LEU A 54 20.34 6.56 -16.39
CA LEU A 54 20.54 5.76 -15.17
C LEU A 54 21.14 4.41 -15.50
N PHE A 55 20.68 3.80 -16.60
CA PHE A 55 21.15 2.53 -17.08
C PHE A 55 22.05 2.77 -18.29
N THR A 56 23.30 2.32 -18.22
CA THR A 56 24.25 2.37 -19.34
C THR A 56 24.19 1.06 -20.10
N GLY A 57 23.65 1.09 -21.32
CA GLY A 57 23.63 -0.06 -22.23
C GLY A 57 22.25 -0.35 -22.82
N ASP A 58 22.32 -0.89 -24.02
CA ASP A 58 21.29 -1.33 -24.93
C ASP A 58 20.96 -2.81 -24.68
N GLY A 59 20.07 -3.10 -23.72
CA GLY A 59 19.33 -4.38 -23.70
C GLY A 59 19.41 -5.27 -22.45
N LEU A 60 18.57 -6.31 -22.50
CA LEU A 60 18.40 -7.40 -21.53
C LEU A 60 19.69 -8.20 -21.31
N GLY A 61 19.93 -8.65 -20.07
CA GLY A 61 21.05 -9.56 -19.74
C GLY A 61 22.19 -8.94 -18.92
N ARG A 62 22.10 -7.66 -18.52
CA ARG A 62 23.00 -7.04 -17.54
C ARG A 62 22.39 -7.08 -16.14
N GLY A 63 23.21 -7.31 -15.12
CA GLY A 63 22.74 -7.25 -13.73
C GLY A 63 22.25 -5.85 -13.37
N LEU A 64 21.03 -5.75 -12.86
CA LEU A 64 20.41 -4.56 -12.28
C LEU A 64 20.79 -4.43 -10.80
N VAL A 65 22.08 -4.57 -10.50
CA VAL A 65 22.64 -4.55 -9.16
C VAL A 65 23.27 -3.18 -8.93
N PHE A 66 22.64 -2.36 -8.11
CA PHE A 66 23.07 -1.00 -7.82
C PHE A 66 23.19 -0.82 -6.30
N ASP A 67 24.25 -0.15 -5.86
CA ASP A 67 24.35 0.26 -4.47
C ASP A 67 23.26 1.31 -4.19
N PRO A 68 22.38 1.11 -3.18
CA PRO A 68 21.40 2.10 -2.79
C PRO A 68 22.02 3.45 -2.39
N SER A 69 23.33 3.52 -2.15
CA SER A 69 24.14 4.72 -1.94
C SER A 69 23.53 5.64 -0.89
N ALA A 70 23.15 5.04 0.24
CA ALA A 70 22.44 5.69 1.35
C ALA A 70 21.19 6.50 0.90
N GLY A 71 20.48 6.05 -0.13
CA GLY A 71 19.30 6.73 -0.66
C GLY A 71 19.58 7.89 -1.61
N GLY A 72 20.85 8.25 -1.84
CA GLY A 72 21.26 9.38 -2.68
C GLY A 72 20.89 10.74 -2.08
N GLY A 73 20.48 11.69 -2.93
CA GLY A 73 19.95 12.99 -2.47
C GLY A 73 20.96 14.15 -2.51
N PRO A 74 20.63 15.31 -1.92
CA PRO A 74 21.37 16.56 -2.16
C PRO A 74 22.82 16.57 -1.65
N MET A 75 23.17 15.63 -0.78
CA MET A 75 24.51 15.53 -0.19
C MET A 75 25.38 14.47 -0.89
N ALA A 76 24.80 13.69 -1.81
CA ALA A 76 25.52 12.67 -2.56
C ALA A 76 26.22 13.30 -3.76
N ASP A 77 27.37 12.74 -4.15
CA ASP A 77 27.95 13.07 -5.46
C ASP A 77 27.09 12.51 -6.62
N ALA A 78 27.43 12.91 -7.84
CA ALA A 78 26.65 12.54 -9.03
C ALA A 78 26.67 11.03 -9.35
N ALA A 79 27.67 10.27 -8.87
CA ALA A 79 27.73 8.83 -9.07
C ALA A 79 26.83 8.10 -8.06
N ALA A 80 26.92 8.47 -6.78
CA ALA A 80 26.09 7.96 -5.70
C ALA A 80 24.61 8.29 -5.90
N ASP A 81 24.27 9.52 -6.34
CA ASP A 81 22.88 9.88 -6.65
C ASP A 81 22.32 9.03 -7.82
N ARG A 82 23.12 8.84 -8.88
CA ARG A 82 22.73 7.99 -10.02
C ARG A 82 22.50 6.55 -9.59
N ALA A 83 23.40 5.97 -8.81
CA ALA A 83 23.29 4.60 -8.30
C ALA A 83 22.04 4.43 -7.41
N ALA A 84 21.79 5.38 -6.50
CA ALA A 84 20.59 5.39 -5.66
C ALA A 84 19.29 5.49 -6.48
N ARG A 85 19.29 6.30 -7.55
CA ARG A 85 18.14 6.45 -8.45
C ARG A 85 17.89 5.18 -9.26
N ALA A 86 18.94 4.59 -9.83
CA ALA A 86 18.86 3.31 -10.54
C ALA A 86 18.35 2.20 -9.62
N PHE A 87 18.88 2.10 -8.39
CA PHE A 87 18.38 1.20 -7.36
C PHE A 87 16.90 1.44 -7.07
N GLY A 88 16.46 2.70 -6.93
CA GLY A 88 15.06 3.04 -6.68
C GLY A 88 14.10 2.51 -7.75
N VAL A 89 14.47 2.63 -9.04
CA VAL A 89 13.70 2.07 -10.15
C VAL A 89 13.60 0.54 -10.03
N VAL A 90 14.72 -0.14 -9.77
CA VAL A 90 14.79 -1.60 -9.68
C VAL A 90 14.02 -2.13 -8.47
N ASN A 91 14.17 -1.49 -7.31
CA ASN A 91 13.45 -1.87 -6.08
C ASN A 91 11.94 -1.70 -6.25
N ALA A 92 11.49 -0.58 -6.83
CA ALA A 92 10.07 -0.36 -7.12
C ALA A 92 9.53 -1.35 -8.17
N ALA A 93 10.31 -1.68 -9.20
CA ALA A 93 9.97 -2.69 -10.20
C ALA A 93 9.73 -4.06 -9.56
N PHE A 94 10.66 -4.52 -8.72
CA PHE A 94 10.52 -5.79 -8.01
C PHE A 94 9.26 -5.85 -7.13
N HIS A 95 9.05 -4.87 -6.25
CA HIS A 95 7.90 -4.89 -5.34
C HIS A 95 6.57 -4.77 -6.09
N THR A 96 6.54 -4.03 -7.20
CA THR A 96 5.37 -3.93 -8.08
C THR A 96 5.07 -5.26 -8.76
N GLN A 97 6.06 -5.89 -9.41
CA GLN A 97 5.88 -7.20 -10.06
C GLN A 97 5.47 -8.27 -9.06
N ARG A 98 6.14 -8.33 -7.90
CA ARG A 98 5.80 -9.27 -6.84
C ARG A 98 4.36 -9.09 -6.35
N ALA A 99 3.94 -7.85 -6.10
CA ALA A 99 2.59 -7.54 -5.64
C ALA A 99 1.53 -7.93 -6.67
N LEU A 100 1.70 -7.53 -7.93
CA LEU A 100 0.73 -7.80 -9.00
C LEU A 100 0.64 -9.29 -9.31
N ARG A 101 1.76 -10.03 -9.36
CA ARG A 101 1.75 -11.49 -9.54
C ARG A 101 1.08 -12.22 -8.40
N TYR A 102 1.38 -11.82 -7.15
CA TYR A 102 0.75 -12.41 -5.98
C TYR A 102 -0.76 -12.25 -6.03
N VAL A 103 -1.24 -11.02 -6.24
CA VAL A 103 -2.67 -10.72 -6.32
C VAL A 103 -3.32 -11.42 -7.49
N SER A 104 -2.73 -11.38 -8.68
CA SER A 104 -3.28 -12.04 -9.87
C SER A 104 -3.31 -13.57 -9.75
N GLY A 105 -2.34 -14.17 -9.06
CA GLY A 105 -2.34 -15.60 -8.75
C GLY A 105 -3.52 -15.98 -7.85
N LEU A 106 -3.82 -15.16 -6.84
CA LEU A 106 -4.95 -15.40 -5.92
C LEU A 106 -6.31 -15.09 -6.56
N LEU A 107 -6.39 -14.09 -7.45
CA LEU A 107 -7.61 -13.76 -8.21
C LEU A 107 -7.87 -14.72 -9.38
N GLY A 108 -6.84 -15.42 -9.86
CA GLY A 108 -6.93 -16.29 -11.05
C GLY A 108 -6.92 -15.53 -12.39
N HIS A 109 -6.70 -14.21 -12.38
CA HIS A 109 -6.57 -13.40 -13.60
C HIS A 109 -5.64 -12.19 -13.39
N PRO A 110 -5.04 -11.64 -14.47
CA PRO A 110 -4.18 -10.47 -14.37
C PRO A 110 -4.96 -9.20 -14.02
N LEU A 111 -4.30 -8.27 -13.33
CA LEU A 111 -4.73 -6.86 -13.25
C LEU A 111 -4.17 -6.06 -14.44
N PRO A 112 -4.74 -4.89 -14.77
CA PRO A 112 -4.18 -4.02 -15.80
C PRO A 112 -2.72 -3.66 -15.51
N ARG A 113 -1.93 -3.50 -16.58
CA ARG A 113 -0.52 -3.12 -16.45
C ARG A 113 -0.39 -1.76 -15.76
N LEU A 114 0.50 -1.67 -14.76
CA LEU A 114 0.67 -0.45 -13.96
C LEU A 114 1.86 0.38 -14.44
N LEU A 115 1.67 1.70 -14.57
CA LEU A 115 2.79 2.64 -14.70
C LEU A 115 3.17 3.21 -13.34
N VAL A 116 4.46 3.13 -12.99
CA VAL A 116 5.06 3.69 -11.78
C VAL A 116 6.08 4.75 -12.18
N ARG A 117 5.90 5.97 -11.66
CA ARG A 117 6.70 7.16 -12.01
C ARG A 117 7.42 7.69 -10.79
N ILE A 118 8.74 7.76 -10.82
CA ILE A 118 9.59 8.16 -9.71
C ILE A 118 10.12 9.58 -9.93
N GLY A 119 10.22 10.37 -8.86
CA GLY A 119 10.70 11.75 -8.94
C GLY A 119 9.62 12.74 -9.36
N MET A 120 8.36 12.41 -9.10
CA MET A 120 7.22 13.28 -9.40
C MET A 120 7.02 14.35 -8.32
N HIS A 121 6.28 15.42 -8.68
CA HIS A 121 5.80 16.46 -7.75
C HIS A 121 6.93 17.24 -7.03
N GLU A 122 8.04 17.51 -7.71
CA GLU A 122 9.21 18.19 -7.11
C GLU A 122 9.08 19.72 -6.93
N GLN A 123 7.90 20.31 -7.09
CA GLN A 123 7.75 21.77 -7.03
C GLN A 123 7.83 22.30 -5.57
N THR A 124 8.72 23.28 -5.35
CA THR A 124 9.00 24.04 -4.10
C THR A 124 9.60 23.28 -2.91
N ARG A 125 9.24 22.01 -2.69
CA ARG A 125 9.88 21.11 -1.71
C ARG A 125 9.87 19.69 -2.25
N ARG A 126 10.98 18.96 -2.06
CA ARG A 126 11.01 17.54 -2.46
C ARG A 126 9.95 16.76 -1.68
N TRP A 127 9.13 16.00 -2.39
CA TRP A 127 8.08 15.17 -1.80
C TRP A 127 8.63 13.78 -1.45
N GLY A 128 8.37 13.32 -0.23
CA GLY A 128 8.86 12.05 0.31
C GLY A 128 7.79 10.97 0.44
N GLY A 129 6.70 11.07 -0.33
CA GLY A 129 5.59 10.11 -0.31
C GLY A 129 5.35 9.44 -1.67
N GLY A 130 4.29 8.65 -1.72
CA GLY A 130 3.69 8.10 -2.94
C GLY A 130 2.21 8.45 -3.02
N HIS A 131 1.63 8.32 -4.20
CA HIS A 131 0.17 8.28 -4.39
C HIS A 131 -0.19 7.45 -5.63
N TYR A 132 -1.32 6.77 -5.58
CA TYR A 132 -1.97 6.23 -6.77
C TYR A 132 -2.93 7.26 -7.36
N ARG A 133 -2.70 7.61 -8.63
CA ARG A 133 -3.41 8.63 -9.41
C ARG A 133 -4.25 8.02 -10.53
N LEU A 134 -5.38 8.66 -10.77
CA LEU A 134 -6.29 8.44 -11.88
C LEU A 134 -6.35 9.71 -12.74
N PRO A 135 -6.63 9.57 -14.04
CA PRO A 135 -6.97 10.71 -14.89
C PRO A 135 -8.21 11.34 -14.26
N GLY A 136 -8.15 12.62 -13.93
CA GLY A 136 -9.17 13.30 -13.14
C GLY A 136 -8.58 14.54 -12.49
N GLN A 137 -9.42 15.51 -12.12
CA GLN A 137 -8.97 16.77 -11.52
C GLN A 137 -8.18 16.50 -10.21
N GLY A 138 -6.89 16.80 -10.20
CA GLY A 138 -5.96 16.54 -9.10
C GLY A 138 -4.71 17.43 -9.18
N VAL A 139 -4.09 17.70 -8.02
CA VAL A 139 -3.09 18.74 -7.76
C VAL A 139 -1.89 18.68 -8.73
N GLY A 140 -1.65 19.77 -9.47
CA GLY A 140 -0.41 20.05 -10.21
C GLY A 140 -0.52 19.97 -11.74
N ALA A 141 0.45 20.57 -12.43
CA ALA A 141 0.71 20.37 -13.86
C ALA A 141 1.36 18.99 -14.05
N ASP A 142 0.57 17.92 -13.89
CA ASP A 142 1.01 16.58 -14.25
C ASP A 142 1.30 16.55 -15.77
N PRO A 143 2.43 15.98 -16.22
CA PRO A 143 2.71 15.80 -17.65
C PRO A 143 1.66 14.88 -18.30
N ASP A 144 1.47 15.02 -19.61
CA ASP A 144 0.41 14.44 -20.48
C ASP A 144 -0.36 13.19 -19.96
N ALA A 145 -1.68 13.21 -20.21
CA ALA A 145 -2.69 12.15 -20.06
C ALA A 145 -2.32 10.94 -19.16
N THR A 146 -2.65 11.03 -17.86
CA THR A 146 -2.61 9.89 -16.93
C THR A 146 -3.32 8.67 -17.51
N SER A 147 -2.71 7.50 -17.38
CA SER A 147 -3.26 6.21 -17.80
C SER A 147 -4.70 6.01 -17.30
N PRO A 148 -5.65 5.59 -18.16
CA PRO A 148 -7.03 5.26 -17.74
C PRO A 148 -7.11 4.18 -16.65
N ALA A 149 -6.08 3.31 -16.56
CA ALA A 149 -5.95 2.28 -15.54
C ALA A 149 -5.31 2.80 -14.24
N GLY A 150 -4.96 4.10 -14.18
CA GLY A 150 -4.24 4.77 -13.13
C GLY A 150 -2.74 4.47 -13.08
N GLU A 151 -2.03 5.26 -12.30
CA GLU A 151 -0.57 5.28 -12.18
C GLU A 151 -0.14 5.44 -10.73
N VAL A 152 1.02 4.94 -10.37
CA VAL A 152 1.66 5.27 -9.09
C VAL A 152 2.68 6.37 -9.33
N HIS A 153 2.60 7.47 -8.59
CA HIS A 153 3.69 8.45 -8.56
C HIS A 153 4.39 8.37 -7.21
N LEU A 154 5.72 8.36 -7.27
CA LEU A 154 6.62 8.39 -6.13
C LEU A 154 7.44 9.68 -6.21
N GLY A 155 7.56 10.38 -5.10
CA GLY A 155 8.34 11.63 -5.05
C GLY A 155 9.86 11.42 -5.18
N GLY A 156 10.59 12.52 -5.31
CA GLY A 156 12.06 12.53 -5.37
C GLY A 156 12.76 12.28 -4.03
N GLY A 157 12.03 12.31 -2.92
CA GLY A 157 12.50 12.00 -1.55
C GLY A 157 12.60 13.20 -0.62
N ALA A 158 12.45 12.98 0.70
CA ALA A 158 12.38 14.08 1.67
C ALA A 158 13.29 13.87 2.90
N GLY A 159 14.38 14.62 2.92
CA GLY A 159 15.31 14.67 4.04
C GLY A 159 15.98 13.32 4.35
N PHE A 160 16.68 13.27 5.49
CA PHE A 160 17.48 12.12 5.89
C PHE A 160 16.93 11.46 7.15
N VAL A 161 17.15 10.16 7.28
CA VAL A 161 16.93 9.35 8.48
C VAL A 161 18.27 8.79 8.91
N ALA A 162 18.54 8.82 10.21
CA ALA A 162 19.77 8.24 10.75
C ALA A 162 19.75 6.71 10.55
N THR A 163 20.86 6.17 10.07
CA THR A 163 21.17 4.74 10.18
C THR A 163 21.90 4.48 11.51
N SER A 164 22.36 3.25 11.77
CA SER A 164 23.23 3.02 12.93
C SER A 164 24.52 3.85 12.81
N GLY A 165 24.88 4.60 13.85
CA GLY A 165 26.09 5.44 13.86
C GLY A 165 25.86 6.88 13.36
N THR A 166 26.85 7.44 12.64
CA THR A 166 26.82 8.81 12.10
C THR A 166 26.20 8.92 10.70
N ASP A 167 25.94 7.78 10.06
CA ASP A 167 25.49 7.71 8.68
C ASP A 167 24.02 8.13 8.53
N ARG A 168 23.70 8.62 7.34
CA ARG A 168 22.38 9.17 7.01
C ARG A 168 21.88 8.59 5.72
N HIS A 169 20.64 8.11 5.72
CA HIS A 169 19.97 7.60 4.55
C HIS A 169 18.89 8.57 4.08
N PHE A 170 18.93 8.98 2.81
CA PHE A 170 17.95 9.87 2.21
C PHE A 170 16.64 9.14 1.95
N ARG A 171 15.51 9.72 2.38
CA ARG A 171 14.20 9.09 2.29
C ARG A 171 13.62 9.19 0.88
N ALA A 172 14.13 8.36 -0.03
CA ALA A 172 13.53 8.15 -1.34
C ALA A 172 12.33 7.16 -1.22
N PRO A 173 11.11 7.51 -1.66
CA PRO A 173 9.93 6.64 -1.54
C PRO A 173 10.10 5.32 -2.30
N ALA A 174 10.80 5.36 -3.43
CA ALA A 174 11.10 4.17 -4.23
C ALA A 174 12.04 3.16 -3.51
N HIS A 175 12.74 3.59 -2.46
CA HIS A 175 13.56 2.71 -1.61
C HIS A 175 12.76 2.07 -0.49
N ASN A 176 11.52 2.52 -0.25
CA ASN A 176 10.67 2.03 0.84
C ASN A 176 9.63 1.05 0.29
N PRO A 177 9.78 -0.27 0.48
CA PRO A 177 8.85 -1.27 -0.02
C PRO A 177 7.41 -1.03 0.44
N ALA A 178 7.21 -0.48 1.64
CA ALA A 178 5.88 -0.21 2.17
C ALA A 178 5.15 0.87 1.40
N ILE A 179 5.85 1.92 0.95
CA ILE A 179 5.23 2.94 0.10
C ILE A 179 4.87 2.32 -1.25
N VAL A 180 5.81 1.60 -1.89
CA VAL A 180 5.55 0.99 -3.20
C VAL A 180 4.36 0.02 -3.15
N CYS A 181 4.37 -0.93 -2.22
CA CYS A 181 3.28 -1.91 -2.06
C CYS A 181 1.96 -1.24 -1.69
N HIS A 182 1.96 -0.19 -0.87
CA HIS A 182 0.74 0.54 -0.51
C HIS A 182 0.10 1.20 -1.73
N GLU A 183 0.89 1.86 -2.57
CA GLU A 183 0.35 2.48 -3.79
C GLU A 183 -0.12 1.45 -4.82
N VAL A 184 0.55 0.29 -4.91
CA VAL A 184 0.06 -0.85 -5.71
C VAL A 184 -1.24 -1.40 -5.12
N GLY A 185 -1.40 -1.41 -3.79
CA GLY A 185 -2.65 -1.76 -3.10
C GLY A 185 -3.84 -0.92 -3.59
N HIS A 186 -3.64 0.37 -3.82
CA HIS A 186 -4.69 1.20 -4.43
C HIS A 186 -5.03 0.82 -5.86
N HIS A 187 -4.05 0.37 -6.65
CA HIS A 187 -4.29 -0.17 -7.98
C HIS A 187 -5.14 -1.44 -7.92
N VAL A 188 -4.86 -2.34 -6.96
CA VAL A 188 -5.70 -3.52 -6.67
C VAL A 188 -7.12 -3.09 -6.33
N CYS A 189 -7.28 -2.18 -5.36
CA CYS A 189 -8.59 -1.64 -4.96
C CYS A 189 -9.35 -1.02 -6.15
N ARG A 190 -8.66 -0.30 -7.04
CA ARG A 190 -9.27 0.35 -8.21
C ARG A 190 -9.82 -0.65 -9.23
N HIS A 191 -9.18 -1.80 -9.41
CA HIS A 191 -9.56 -2.78 -10.44
C HIS A 191 -10.37 -3.96 -9.91
N THR A 192 -10.51 -4.06 -8.59
CA THR A 192 -11.44 -4.96 -7.90
C THR A 192 -12.65 -4.17 -7.38
N ALA A 193 -12.64 -3.76 -6.12
CA ALA A 193 -13.76 -3.16 -5.41
C ALA A 193 -14.21 -1.80 -5.97
N ASP A 194 -13.30 -1.00 -6.53
CA ASP A 194 -13.52 0.38 -6.98
C ASP A 194 -14.44 1.16 -6.02
N PHE A 195 -13.98 1.37 -4.78
CA PHE A 195 -14.79 1.96 -3.70
C PHE A 195 -15.43 3.31 -4.07
N ARG A 196 -14.86 4.02 -5.04
CA ARG A 196 -15.33 5.34 -5.51
C ARG A 196 -16.18 5.26 -6.77
N LEU A 197 -16.33 4.08 -7.36
CA LEU A 197 -16.99 3.86 -8.65
C LEU A 197 -16.39 4.74 -9.75
N ASN A 198 -15.06 4.82 -9.79
CA ASN A 198 -14.35 5.57 -10.81
C ASN A 198 -14.51 4.95 -12.21
N ARG A 199 -14.75 3.63 -12.34
CA ARG A 199 -15.05 2.97 -13.62
C ARG A 199 -16.28 3.56 -14.33
N LEU A 200 -17.21 4.14 -13.58
CA LEU A 200 -18.45 4.70 -14.11
C LEU A 200 -18.35 6.17 -14.51
N ARG A 201 -17.19 6.77 -14.26
CA ARG A 201 -16.96 8.18 -14.50
C ARG A 201 -16.11 8.32 -15.76
N PRO A 202 -16.41 9.31 -16.62
CA PRO A 202 -15.48 9.73 -17.65
C PRO A 202 -14.11 10.03 -17.02
N PRO A 203 -12.99 9.78 -17.75
CA PRO A 203 -11.64 10.02 -17.22
C PRO A 203 -11.51 11.36 -16.50
N GLY A 204 -11.86 12.50 -17.12
CA GLY A 204 -11.75 13.82 -16.48
C GLY A 204 -12.55 14.02 -15.18
N GLN A 205 -13.47 13.11 -14.82
CA GLN A 205 -14.34 13.18 -13.64
C GLN A 205 -14.01 12.13 -12.56
N GLN A 206 -13.02 11.27 -12.78
CA GLN A 206 -12.60 10.34 -11.73
C GLN A 206 -12.00 11.10 -10.55
N THR A 207 -12.06 10.50 -9.37
CA THR A 207 -11.58 11.13 -8.13
C THR A 207 -10.40 10.38 -7.54
N ASN A 208 -9.38 11.14 -7.17
CA ASN A 208 -8.19 10.67 -6.45
C ASN A 208 -8.39 10.64 -4.93
N LYS A 209 -9.57 11.02 -4.43
CA LYS A 209 -9.87 11.03 -2.99
C LYS A 209 -9.97 9.60 -2.45
N LYS A 210 -9.12 9.27 -1.48
CA LYS A 210 -9.14 7.97 -0.80
C LYS A 210 -10.24 7.88 0.24
N ARG A 211 -10.64 6.65 0.60
CA ARG A 211 -11.57 6.34 1.70
C ARG A 211 -10.81 5.55 2.75
N ALA A 212 -11.27 5.55 4.00
CA ALA A 212 -10.66 4.74 5.05
C ALA A 212 -10.55 3.26 4.66
N VAL A 213 -11.58 2.68 4.03
CA VAL A 213 -11.57 1.27 3.60
C VAL A 213 -10.55 1.02 2.48
N ASP A 214 -10.33 2.00 1.60
CA ASP A 214 -9.34 1.93 0.51
C ASP A 214 -7.92 1.99 1.09
N GLU A 215 -7.64 2.99 1.93
CA GLU A 215 -6.39 3.14 2.69
C GLU A 215 -6.03 1.90 3.51
N GLY A 216 -6.98 1.41 4.30
CA GLY A 216 -6.76 0.25 5.15
C GLY A 216 -6.59 -1.04 4.35
N THR A 217 -7.26 -1.17 3.20
CA THR A 217 -7.07 -2.34 2.32
C THR A 217 -5.67 -2.32 1.70
N SER A 218 -5.20 -1.16 1.25
CA SER A 218 -3.82 -1.00 0.77
C SER A 218 -2.79 -1.31 1.87
N ASP A 219 -3.05 -0.92 3.12
CA ASP A 219 -2.20 -1.26 4.26
C ASP A 219 -2.14 -2.75 4.57
N VAL A 220 -3.27 -3.46 4.59
CA VAL A 220 -3.25 -4.91 4.85
C VAL A 220 -2.60 -5.68 3.70
N ILE A 221 -2.82 -5.30 2.44
CA ILE A 221 -2.11 -5.89 1.29
C ILE A 221 -0.60 -5.66 1.46
N THR A 222 -0.19 -4.46 1.87
CA THR A 222 1.22 -4.16 2.17
C THR A 222 1.75 -5.04 3.29
N ALA A 223 1.00 -5.20 4.38
CA ALA A 223 1.39 -6.05 5.50
C ALA A 223 1.52 -7.53 5.12
N ILE A 224 0.66 -8.03 4.23
CA ILE A 224 0.75 -9.38 3.66
C ILE A 224 2.04 -9.53 2.84
N LEU A 225 2.29 -8.59 1.91
CA LEU A 225 3.45 -8.65 1.03
C LEU A 225 4.78 -8.48 1.78
N LEU A 226 4.80 -7.67 2.83
CA LEU A 226 5.98 -7.48 3.68
C LEU A 226 6.05 -8.45 4.86
N ASP A 227 5.00 -9.25 5.06
CA ASP A 227 4.82 -10.19 6.16
C ASP A 227 5.07 -9.56 7.55
N THR A 228 4.51 -8.37 7.78
CA THR A 228 4.68 -7.64 9.04
C THR A 228 3.53 -6.67 9.30
N ALA A 229 3.10 -6.59 10.56
CA ALA A 229 2.15 -5.58 11.02
C ALA A 229 2.76 -4.16 11.07
N ASP A 230 4.08 -4.04 11.23
CA ASP A 230 4.78 -2.76 11.31
C ASP A 230 5.32 -2.35 9.92
N ILE A 231 4.40 -2.05 9.00
CA ILE A 231 4.70 -1.94 7.56
C ILE A 231 5.79 -0.92 7.24
N TYR A 232 5.86 0.21 7.94
CA TYR A 232 6.89 1.23 7.71
C TYR A 232 8.17 1.04 8.53
N GLY A 233 8.13 0.20 9.57
CA GLY A 233 9.29 -0.21 10.36
C GLY A 233 10.32 0.90 10.65
N TRP A 234 11.54 0.69 10.19
CA TRP A 234 12.67 1.60 10.40
C TRP A 234 12.44 3.01 9.80
N HIS A 235 11.72 3.12 8.67
CA HIS A 235 11.43 4.43 8.07
C HIS A 235 10.58 5.33 8.97
N ARG A 236 9.88 4.76 9.96
CA ARG A 236 9.13 5.48 10.99
C ARG A 236 9.60 5.17 12.42
N HIS A 237 10.87 4.76 12.61
CA HIS A 237 11.37 4.33 13.92
C HIS A 237 11.23 5.40 15.03
N ARG A 238 11.30 6.69 14.67
CA ARG A 238 11.14 7.82 15.62
C ARG A 238 9.71 8.04 16.07
N ILE A 239 8.75 7.41 15.42
CA ILE A 239 7.35 7.45 15.81
C ILE A 239 7.09 6.26 16.74
N PRO A 240 6.67 6.49 18.00
CA PRO A 240 6.41 5.41 18.94
C PRO A 240 5.43 4.35 18.38
N GLU A 241 5.57 3.10 18.82
CA GLU A 241 4.75 2.00 18.31
C GLU A 241 3.25 2.19 18.56
N TYR A 242 2.90 2.92 19.61
CA TYR A 242 1.53 3.22 20.01
C TYR A 242 0.97 4.48 19.33
N ASP A 243 1.69 5.13 18.42
CA ASP A 243 1.21 6.33 17.72
C ASP A 243 0.60 5.91 16.36
N ARG A 244 -0.63 6.36 16.08
CA ARG A 244 -1.36 6.05 14.83
C ARG A 244 -0.59 6.48 13.58
N ARG A 245 0.23 7.52 13.67
CA ARG A 245 1.10 7.97 12.56
C ARG A 245 2.15 6.94 12.19
N ARG A 246 2.43 5.94 13.03
CA ARG A 246 3.30 4.82 12.67
C ARG A 246 2.64 3.90 11.65
N ARG A 247 1.31 3.83 11.63
CA ARG A 247 0.52 2.90 10.79
C ARG A 247 0.89 1.43 11.03
N LYS A 248 1.23 1.08 12.28
CA LYS A 248 1.41 -0.31 12.72
C LYS A 248 0.03 -0.95 12.90
N LEU A 249 -0.19 -2.12 12.31
CA LEU A 249 -1.44 -2.90 12.37
C LEU A 249 -1.56 -3.61 13.72
N ASP A 250 -1.75 -2.82 14.77
CA ASP A 250 -1.81 -3.28 16.16
C ASP A 250 -3.27 -3.54 16.57
N PRO A 251 -3.56 -4.65 17.28
CA PRO A 251 -4.91 -4.99 17.76
C PRO A 251 -5.61 -3.88 18.55
N ARG A 252 -4.87 -2.93 19.14
CA ARG A 252 -5.45 -1.79 19.87
C ARG A 252 -6.27 -0.83 18.99
N TRP A 253 -6.06 -0.83 17.67
CA TRP A 253 -6.75 0.11 16.78
C TRP A 253 -8.16 -0.39 16.46
N THR A 254 -9.11 0.06 17.27
CA THR A 254 -10.53 -0.31 17.17
C THR A 254 -11.41 0.86 16.67
N MET A 255 -12.70 0.59 16.45
CA MET A 255 -13.70 1.61 16.09
C MET A 255 -13.83 2.74 17.12
N ALA A 256 -13.37 2.58 18.36
CA ALA A 256 -13.27 3.68 19.32
C ALA A 256 -12.34 4.81 18.81
N HIS A 257 -11.32 4.45 18.02
CA HIS A 257 -10.34 5.37 17.44
C HIS A 257 -10.75 5.93 16.08
N PHE A 258 -11.76 5.36 15.43
CA PHE A 258 -12.27 5.86 14.15
C PHE A 258 -12.82 7.28 14.33
N GLN A 259 -12.37 8.24 13.53
CA GLN A 259 -12.80 9.64 13.62
C GLN A 259 -13.98 9.93 12.68
N GLY A 260 -13.89 9.49 11.43
CA GLY A 260 -14.91 9.70 10.41
C GLY A 260 -15.10 11.16 10.00
N GLY A 261 -16.13 11.40 9.18
CA GLY A 261 -16.55 12.74 8.77
C GLY A 261 -15.72 13.36 7.62
N ARG A 262 -15.99 14.64 7.33
CA ARG A 262 -15.38 15.38 6.22
C ARG A 262 -13.89 15.70 6.44
N HIS A 263 -13.48 15.79 7.70
CA HIS A 263 -12.13 16.15 8.12
C HIS A 263 -11.35 14.97 8.72
N GLY A 264 -11.96 13.79 8.81
CA GLY A 264 -11.28 12.57 9.25
C GLY A 264 -10.15 12.22 8.28
N ASP A 265 -8.99 11.91 8.83
CA ASP A 265 -7.86 11.43 8.04
C ASP A 265 -8.13 9.99 7.59
N PRO A 266 -8.38 9.74 6.28
CA PRO A 266 -8.65 8.40 5.81
C PRO A 266 -7.48 7.45 6.09
N HIS A 267 -6.25 7.97 6.22
CA HIS A 267 -5.09 7.16 6.53
C HIS A 267 -5.16 6.59 7.94
N ALA A 268 -5.44 7.45 8.92
CA ALA A 268 -5.58 7.05 10.32
C ALA A 268 -6.82 6.16 10.52
N ASP A 269 -7.95 6.47 9.89
CA ASP A 269 -9.16 5.68 10.00
C ASP A 269 -9.05 4.32 9.31
N GLY A 270 -8.31 4.25 8.19
CA GLY A 270 -8.01 3.00 7.50
C GLY A 270 -7.17 2.04 8.34
N THR A 271 -6.33 2.55 9.27
CA THR A 271 -5.57 1.71 10.20
C THR A 271 -6.47 0.83 11.08
N VAL A 272 -7.69 1.27 11.41
CA VAL A 272 -8.64 0.45 12.18
C VAL A 272 -9.06 -0.78 11.38
N TRP A 273 -9.45 -0.59 10.11
CA TRP A 273 -9.78 -1.68 9.20
C TRP A 273 -8.59 -2.62 8.96
N ALA A 274 -7.43 -2.06 8.65
CA ALA A 274 -6.22 -2.84 8.38
C ALA A 274 -5.79 -3.68 9.59
N SER A 275 -5.90 -3.13 10.80
CA SER A 275 -5.58 -3.85 12.04
C SER A 275 -6.55 -4.99 12.29
N ALA A 276 -7.85 -4.78 12.06
CA ALA A 276 -8.85 -5.83 12.17
C ALA A 276 -8.61 -6.97 11.16
N CYS A 277 -8.28 -6.63 9.91
CA CYS A 277 -7.91 -7.62 8.90
C CYS A 277 -6.63 -8.39 9.28
N TRP A 278 -5.62 -7.71 9.83
CA TRP A 278 -4.41 -8.38 10.28
C TRP A 278 -4.68 -9.36 11.44
N SER A 279 -5.48 -8.95 12.43
CA SER A 279 -5.94 -9.85 13.51
C SER A 279 -6.72 -11.05 12.96
N ALA A 280 -7.60 -10.82 11.97
CA ALA A 280 -8.33 -11.88 11.29
C ALA A 280 -7.40 -12.85 10.56
N ARG A 281 -6.40 -12.36 9.83
CA ARG A 281 -5.36 -13.17 9.18
C ARG A 281 -4.62 -14.03 10.20
N GLN A 282 -4.17 -13.44 11.30
CA GLN A 282 -3.47 -14.16 12.36
C GLN A 282 -4.34 -15.27 12.98
N ARG A 283 -5.63 -14.98 13.21
CA ARG A 283 -6.58 -15.96 13.72
C ARG A 283 -6.81 -17.11 12.74
N VAL A 284 -6.95 -16.83 11.44
CA VAL A 284 -7.07 -17.86 10.40
C VAL A 284 -5.81 -18.73 10.37
N THR A 285 -4.61 -18.14 10.40
CA THR A 285 -3.36 -18.92 10.44
C THR A 285 -3.25 -19.75 11.72
N ALA A 286 -3.73 -19.26 12.86
CA ALA A 286 -3.71 -19.98 14.13
C ALA A 286 -4.61 -21.24 14.13
N THR A 287 -5.52 -21.39 13.17
CA THR A 287 -6.29 -22.64 13.00
C THR A 287 -5.51 -23.73 12.25
N GLY A 288 -4.28 -23.43 11.79
CA GLY A 288 -3.47 -24.28 10.94
C GLY A 288 -3.75 -24.11 9.44
N ALA A 289 -4.64 -23.19 9.05
CA ALA A 289 -4.86 -22.86 7.65
C ALA A 289 -3.64 -22.12 7.04
N ASP A 290 -3.43 -22.32 5.74
CA ASP A 290 -2.46 -21.55 4.97
C ASP A 290 -2.78 -20.04 5.08
N PRO A 291 -1.81 -19.17 5.42
CA PRO A 291 -2.02 -17.72 5.48
C PRO A 291 -2.64 -17.13 4.20
N THR A 292 -2.36 -17.72 3.03
CA THR A 292 -2.94 -17.30 1.74
C THR A 292 -4.46 -17.44 1.72
N ARG A 293 -5.07 -18.29 2.57
CA ARG A 293 -6.52 -18.44 2.62
C ARG A 293 -7.24 -17.15 3.02
N PHE A 294 -6.71 -16.41 4.01
CA PHE A 294 -7.25 -15.10 4.35
C PHE A 294 -6.99 -14.09 3.23
N ASP A 295 -5.82 -14.17 2.60
CA ASP A 295 -5.42 -13.25 1.55
C ASP A 295 -6.34 -13.41 0.32
N THR A 296 -6.65 -14.65 -0.08
CA THR A 296 -7.66 -14.99 -1.10
C THR A 296 -9.04 -14.49 -0.71
N LEU A 297 -9.46 -14.72 0.54
CA LEU A 297 -10.75 -14.25 1.04
C LEU A 297 -10.92 -12.74 0.91
N LEU A 298 -9.89 -11.97 1.29
CA LEU A 298 -9.89 -10.51 1.16
C LEU A 298 -10.06 -10.11 -0.31
N LEU A 299 -9.28 -10.71 -1.22
CA LEU A 299 -9.32 -10.37 -2.64
C LEU A 299 -10.64 -10.75 -3.32
N LEU A 300 -11.19 -11.93 -3.02
CA LEU A 300 -12.52 -12.34 -3.49
C LEU A 300 -13.63 -11.44 -2.92
N GLY A 301 -13.52 -11.05 -1.64
CA GLY A 301 -14.42 -10.07 -1.04
C GLY A 301 -14.38 -8.72 -1.76
N LEU A 302 -13.19 -8.26 -2.20
CA LEU A 302 -13.07 -7.04 -3.01
C LEU A 302 -13.73 -7.20 -4.39
N GLU A 303 -13.58 -8.36 -5.05
CA GLU A 303 -14.26 -8.62 -6.32
C GLU A 303 -15.78 -8.61 -6.17
N LEU A 304 -16.31 -9.37 -5.20
CA LEU A 304 -17.75 -9.42 -4.93
C LEU A 304 -18.30 -8.02 -4.63
N PHE A 305 -17.59 -7.24 -3.81
CA PHE A 305 -17.93 -5.85 -3.54
C PHE A 305 -17.95 -4.97 -4.81
N GLY A 306 -17.07 -5.27 -5.77
CA GLY A 306 -16.96 -4.55 -7.04
C GLY A 306 -18.00 -4.93 -8.09
N ARG A 307 -18.63 -6.11 -7.97
CA ARG A 307 -19.62 -6.64 -8.93
C ARG A 307 -21.00 -6.00 -8.83
N ASP A 308 -21.28 -5.22 -7.78
CA ASP A 308 -22.54 -4.50 -7.61
C ASP A 308 -22.93 -3.74 -8.89
N ASN A 309 -24.09 -4.06 -9.47
CA ASN A 309 -24.63 -3.32 -10.61
C ASN A 309 -24.93 -1.89 -10.16
N PRO A 310 -24.23 -0.88 -10.71
CA PRO A 310 -24.40 0.48 -10.25
C PRO A 310 -25.64 1.18 -10.82
N ALA A 311 -26.31 0.57 -11.80
CA ALA A 311 -27.57 1.07 -12.33
C ALA A 311 -28.63 1.08 -11.21
N GLY A 312 -29.05 2.27 -10.81
CA GLY A 312 -30.08 2.45 -9.77
C GLY A 312 -29.56 2.53 -8.33
N LEU A 313 -28.24 2.65 -8.09
CA LEU A 313 -27.74 2.87 -6.73
C LEU A 313 -28.27 4.19 -6.17
N THR A 314 -29.03 4.09 -5.08
CA THR A 314 -29.50 5.23 -4.30
C THR A 314 -28.32 5.96 -3.64
N GLY A 315 -28.55 7.20 -3.20
CA GLY A 315 -27.54 7.94 -2.42
C GLY A 315 -27.07 7.19 -1.18
N ASP A 316 -27.93 6.36 -0.59
CA ASP A 316 -27.61 5.47 0.54
C ASP A 316 -26.66 4.35 0.15
N ALA A 317 -26.91 3.64 -0.96
CA ALA A 317 -26.02 2.59 -1.42
C ALA A 317 -24.61 3.12 -1.73
N LEU A 318 -24.49 4.36 -2.24
CA LEU A 318 -23.20 5.03 -2.43
C LEU A 318 -22.48 5.39 -1.12
N ARG A 319 -23.24 5.69 -0.06
CA ARG A 319 -22.70 5.92 1.29
C ARG A 319 -22.20 4.63 1.91
N GLU A 320 -22.97 3.55 1.80
CA GLU A 320 -22.62 2.24 2.36
C GLU A 320 -21.32 1.66 1.82
N ARG A 321 -20.95 1.99 0.58
CA ARG A 321 -19.64 1.64 0.02
C ARG A 321 -18.43 2.25 0.75
N ARG A 322 -18.65 3.05 1.79
CA ARG A 322 -17.62 3.58 2.68
C ARG A 322 -17.46 2.74 3.94
N HIS A 323 -18.43 1.88 4.24
CA HIS A 323 -18.50 1.15 5.49
C HIS A 323 -17.59 -0.08 5.44
N PHE A 324 -16.87 -0.31 6.54
CA PHE A 324 -16.08 -1.53 6.72
C PHE A 324 -16.98 -2.77 6.70
N SER A 325 -18.17 -2.65 7.31
CA SER A 325 -19.18 -3.71 7.39
C SER A 325 -19.64 -4.23 6.03
N ARG A 326 -19.65 -3.40 4.98
CA ARG A 326 -20.04 -3.82 3.63
C ARG A 326 -18.97 -4.69 2.97
N LEU A 327 -17.70 -4.32 3.09
CA LEU A 327 -16.62 -5.19 2.59
C LEU A 327 -16.52 -6.47 3.41
N LEU A 328 -16.71 -6.40 4.73
CA LEU A 328 -16.80 -7.58 5.58
C LEU A 328 -17.93 -8.52 5.16
N ALA A 329 -19.11 -7.99 4.80
CA ALA A 329 -20.22 -8.81 4.28
C ALA A 329 -19.81 -9.56 3.00
N ALA A 330 -19.18 -8.85 2.06
CA ALA A 330 -18.69 -9.47 0.82
C ALA A 330 -17.60 -10.52 1.08
N MET A 331 -16.73 -10.33 2.06
CA MET A 331 -15.76 -11.35 2.48
C MET A 331 -16.49 -12.59 3.05
N VAL A 332 -17.45 -12.41 3.95
CA VAL A 332 -18.22 -13.53 4.52
C VAL A 332 -18.99 -14.31 3.44
N GLU A 333 -19.51 -13.61 2.43
CA GLU A 333 -20.16 -14.22 1.27
C GLU A 333 -19.18 -15.02 0.40
N ALA A 334 -17.95 -14.51 0.20
CA ALA A 334 -16.92 -15.19 -0.58
C ALA A 334 -16.45 -16.51 0.02
N ASP A 335 -16.28 -16.61 1.34
CA ASP A 335 -15.95 -17.86 2.03
C ASP A 335 -16.70 -17.98 3.36
N PRO A 336 -17.93 -18.56 3.34
CA PRO A 336 -18.72 -18.76 4.55
C PRO A 336 -18.01 -19.65 5.59
N ALA A 337 -17.10 -20.53 5.18
CA ALA A 337 -16.38 -21.40 6.10
C ALA A 337 -15.37 -20.62 6.96
N MET A 338 -14.84 -19.50 6.45
CA MET A 338 -13.94 -18.60 7.20
C MET A 338 -14.68 -17.56 8.04
N ALA A 339 -15.98 -17.38 7.82
CA ALA A 339 -16.77 -16.36 8.48
C ALA A 339 -16.66 -16.35 10.01
N PRO A 340 -16.71 -17.48 10.75
CA PRO A 340 -16.63 -17.45 12.22
C PRO A 340 -15.35 -16.81 12.75
N HIS A 341 -14.21 -17.11 12.12
CA HIS A 341 -12.90 -16.60 12.53
C HIS A 341 -12.75 -15.11 12.20
N VAL A 342 -13.16 -14.73 10.99
CA VAL A 342 -13.06 -13.35 10.52
C VAL A 342 -14.02 -12.45 11.30
N LEU A 343 -15.27 -12.86 11.48
CA LEU A 343 -16.26 -12.09 12.25
C LEU A 343 -15.84 -11.90 13.69
N ALA A 344 -15.30 -12.94 14.34
CA ALA A 344 -14.80 -12.82 15.71
C ALA A 344 -13.65 -11.80 15.82
N ALA A 345 -12.69 -11.85 14.89
CA ALA A 345 -11.58 -10.90 14.90
C ALA A 345 -12.05 -9.46 14.59
N MET A 346 -12.98 -9.29 13.65
CA MET A 346 -13.57 -7.98 13.33
C MET A 346 -14.34 -7.40 14.52
N ALA A 347 -15.08 -8.24 15.25
CA ALA A 347 -15.82 -7.84 16.44
C ALA A 347 -14.93 -7.34 17.58
N GLU A 348 -13.72 -7.89 17.77
CA GLU A 348 -12.74 -7.38 18.74
C GLU A 348 -12.28 -5.95 18.43
N HIS A 349 -12.31 -5.59 17.15
CA HIS A 349 -12.06 -4.22 16.70
C HIS A 349 -13.33 -3.35 16.67
N GLY A 350 -14.46 -3.88 17.10
CA GLY A 350 -15.76 -3.20 17.10
C GLY A 350 -16.38 -3.06 15.70
N ILE A 351 -16.04 -3.95 14.76
CA ILE A 351 -16.59 -3.97 13.40
C ILE A 351 -17.63 -5.10 13.29
N HIS A 352 -18.87 -4.74 12.94
CA HIS A 352 -19.99 -5.66 12.80
C HIS A 352 -20.69 -5.46 11.45
N LEU A 353 -21.28 -6.54 10.91
CA LEU A 353 -22.04 -6.53 9.66
C LEU A 353 -23.22 -5.55 9.71
N GLY A 354 -23.56 -4.94 8.57
CA GLY A 354 -24.76 -4.12 8.40
C GLY A 354 -24.76 -2.75 9.12
N VAL A 355 -23.73 -2.41 9.89
CA VAL A 355 -23.67 -1.16 10.68
C VAL A 355 -22.76 -0.12 10.01
N SER A 356 -23.11 1.17 10.07
CA SER A 356 -22.28 2.25 9.55
C SER A 356 -21.01 2.46 10.41
N ASN A 357 -19.92 2.96 9.82
CA ASN A 357 -18.70 3.23 10.58
C ASN A 357 -18.93 4.24 11.72
N ASN A 358 -19.82 5.21 11.53
CA ASN A 358 -20.14 6.22 12.55
C ASN A 358 -20.87 5.59 13.74
N ASP A 359 -21.81 4.68 13.49
CA ASP A 359 -22.58 4.02 14.55
C ASP A 359 -21.72 3.01 15.31
N LEU A 360 -20.89 2.24 14.59
CA LEU A 360 -19.88 1.37 15.17
C LEU A 360 -18.93 2.16 16.10
N SER A 361 -18.45 3.32 15.64
CA SER A 361 -17.56 4.17 16.46
C SER A 361 -18.26 4.73 17.69
N ARG A 362 -19.51 5.18 17.56
CA ARG A 362 -20.31 5.67 18.68
C ARG A 362 -20.54 4.57 19.72
N ALA A 363 -20.92 3.37 19.28
CA ALA A 363 -21.12 2.22 20.15
C ALA A 363 -19.83 1.86 20.91
N ALA A 364 -18.69 1.80 20.22
CA ALA A 364 -17.39 1.48 20.82
C ALA A 364 -16.98 2.49 21.90
N ARG A 365 -17.20 3.79 21.67
CA ARG A 365 -16.90 4.85 22.65
C ARG A 365 -17.82 4.81 23.88
N MET A 366 -19.10 4.51 23.69
CA MET A 366 -20.05 4.37 24.80
C MET A 366 -19.78 3.11 25.64
N GLY A 367 -19.40 2.00 25.01
CA GLY A 367 -19.01 0.77 25.69
C GLY A 367 -17.74 0.94 26.55
N GLY A 368 -16.74 1.65 26.04
CA GLY A 368 -15.51 1.96 26.78
C GLY A 368 -15.73 2.86 28.00
N SER A 369 -16.71 3.77 27.94
CA SER A 369 -17.06 4.66 29.05
C SER A 369 -17.78 3.97 30.20
N ARG A 370 -18.46 2.84 29.96
CA ARG A 370 -19.10 2.04 31.03
C ARG A 370 -18.07 1.21 31.81
N LEU A 371 -17.12 0.57 31.10
CA LEU A 371 -16.04 -0.18 31.75
C LEU A 371 -15.09 0.70 32.58
N ALA A 372 -14.98 2.00 32.26
CA ALA A 372 -14.19 2.96 33.03
C ALA A 372 -14.97 3.62 34.19
N ALA A 373 -16.29 3.45 34.25
CA ALA A 373 -17.13 3.95 35.36
C ALA A 373 -17.33 2.87 36.45
N ASP A 374 -17.09 1.61 36.10
CA ASP A 374 -17.17 0.45 37.01
C ASP A 374 -15.78 0.00 37.54
N ALA A 375 -14.73 0.78 37.25
CA ALA A 375 -13.35 0.60 37.72
C ALA A 375 -12.92 1.81 38.55
#